data_AF-A0A2S1LJE2-F1
#
_entry.id   AF-A0A2S1LJE2-F1
#
_cell.length_a   1.000
_cell.length_b   1.000
_cell.length_c   1.000
_cell.angle_alpha   90.00
_cell.angle_beta   90.00
_cell.angle_gamma   90.00
#
_symmetry.space_group_name_H-M   'P 1'
#
loop_
_entity.id
_entity.type
_entity.pdbx_description
1 polymer ?
#
loop_
_entity_poly.entity_id
_entity_poly.type
_entity_poly.pdbx_seq_one_letter_code
_entity_poly.pdbx_strand_id
1 'polypeptide(L)'
;MEFSFKLYDFMKDIDSNPQTVVMWAAFGVPLTMLALTFPLFLFRKMGLYPVLKPYYSVLYLSLGISWILGFITQMVLFFTEISGVRMALIWIVMFFVYFTFCVFKRRQLNSWLDALSKAKANKQ
;
A
#
# COMPACT_ATOMS: atom_id res chain seq x y z
N MET A 1 -30.56 -4.40 2.54
CA MET A 1 -29.62 -4.80 3.61
C MET A 1 -28.95 -6.14 3.25
N GLU A 2 -28.23 -6.20 2.12
CA GLU A 2 -27.49 -7.41 1.70
C GLU A 2 -25.98 -7.31 1.96
N PHE A 3 -25.47 -6.08 2.06
CA PHE A 3 -24.06 -5.80 2.32
C PHE A 3 -23.60 -6.29 3.70
N SER A 4 -24.49 -6.29 4.71
CA SER A 4 -24.16 -6.71 6.08
C SER A 4 -23.86 -8.21 6.17
N PHE A 5 -24.61 -9.04 5.46
CA PHE A 5 -24.43 -10.49 5.47
C PHE A 5 -23.14 -10.89 4.73
N LYS A 6 -22.89 -10.32 3.55
CA LYS A 6 -21.66 -10.60 2.80
C LYS A 6 -20.38 -10.13 3.49
N LEU A 7 -20.42 -8.97 4.17
CA LEU A 7 -19.27 -8.49 4.96
C LEU A 7 -19.02 -9.38 6.17
N TYR A 8 -20.07 -9.85 6.84
CA TYR A 8 -19.94 -10.78 7.96
C TYR A 8 -19.34 -12.11 7.52
N ASP A 9 -19.81 -12.67 6.40
CA ASP A 9 -19.27 -13.91 5.84
C ASP A 9 -17.79 -13.74 5.44
N PHE A 10 -17.45 -12.61 4.81
CA PHE A 10 -16.06 -12.28 4.48
C PHE A 10 -15.15 -12.16 5.72
N MET A 11 -15.64 -11.52 6.78
CA MET A 11 -14.90 -11.41 8.04
C MET A 11 -14.68 -12.80 8.65
N LYS A 12 -15.69 -13.66 8.62
CA LYS A 12 -15.61 -15.04 9.13
C LYS A 12 -14.62 -15.90 8.32
N ASP A 13 -14.58 -15.71 7.01
CA ASP A 13 -13.65 -16.40 6.12
C ASP A 13 -12.20 -15.99 6.37
N ILE A 14 -11.95 -14.69 6.54
CA ILE A 14 -10.62 -14.16 6.92
C ILE A 14 -10.20 -14.69 8.28
N ASP A 15 -11.12 -14.76 9.24
CA ASP A 15 -10.80 -15.24 10.58
C ASP A 15 -10.47 -16.74 10.58
N SER A 16 -11.20 -17.50 9.76
CA SER A 16 -10.96 -18.93 9.54
C SER A 16 -9.66 -19.19 8.77
N ASN A 17 -9.19 -18.22 7.97
CA ASN A 17 -8.00 -18.33 7.14
C ASN A 17 -7.09 -17.09 7.26
N PRO A 18 -6.38 -16.88 8.38
CA PRO A 18 -5.51 -15.72 8.59
C PRO A 18 -4.40 -15.57 7.53
N GLN A 19 -3.98 -16.70 6.95
CA GLN A 19 -3.08 -16.80 5.81
C GLN A 19 -3.49 -15.94 4.60
N THR A 20 -4.79 -15.68 4.41
CA THR A 20 -5.29 -14.81 3.34
C THR A 20 -4.82 -13.36 3.50
N VAL A 21 -4.75 -12.86 4.74
CA VAL A 21 -4.27 -11.49 5.04
C VAL A 21 -2.77 -11.37 4.78
N VAL A 22 -2.01 -12.39 5.15
CA VAL A 22 -0.57 -12.46 4.88
C VAL A 22 -0.31 -12.54 3.37
N MET A 23 -1.05 -13.36 2.65
CA MET A 23 -0.97 -13.47 1.19
C MET A 23 -1.34 -12.15 0.50
N TRP A 24 -2.35 -11.44 1.01
CA TRP A 24 -2.71 -10.11 0.55
C TRP A 24 -1.58 -9.10 0.79
N ALA A 25 -0.97 -9.11 1.98
CA ALA A 25 0.17 -8.25 2.26
C ALA A 25 1.38 -8.58 1.36
N ALA A 26 1.62 -9.86 1.04
CA ALA A 26 2.73 -10.31 0.22
C ALA A 26 2.56 -9.98 -1.27
N PHE A 27 1.40 -10.32 -1.84
CA PHE A 27 1.14 -10.29 -3.28
C PHE A 27 0.03 -9.32 -3.68
N GLY A 28 -0.98 -9.15 -2.84
CA GLY A 28 -2.07 -8.19 -3.08
C GLY A 28 -1.55 -6.76 -3.19
N VAL A 29 -0.69 -6.32 -2.27
CA VAL A 29 -0.13 -4.96 -2.31
C VAL A 29 0.69 -4.70 -3.57
N PRO A 30 1.67 -5.55 -3.98
CA PRO A 30 2.36 -5.39 -5.26
C PRO A 30 1.42 -5.40 -6.47
N LEU A 31 0.40 -6.28 -6.48
CA LEU A 31 -0.59 -6.31 -7.55
C LEU A 31 -1.38 -5.01 -7.62
N THR A 32 -1.75 -4.42 -6.49
CA THR A 32 -2.41 -3.10 -6.48
C THR A 32 -1.48 -1.99 -6.99
N MET A 33 -0.19 -2.03 -6.65
CA MET A 33 0.80 -1.09 -7.19
C MET A 33 0.94 -1.23 -8.70
N LEU A 34 0.94 -2.46 -9.23
CA LEU A 34 0.95 -2.72 -10.67
C LEU A 34 -0.35 -2.23 -11.34
N ALA A 35 -1.50 -2.48 -10.72
CA ALA A 35 -2.78 -2.00 -11.21
C ALA A 35 -2.83 -0.47 -11.26
N LEU A 36 -2.26 0.24 -10.28
CA LEU A 36 -2.19 1.70 -10.26
C LEU A 36 -1.30 2.30 -11.35
N THR A 37 -0.39 1.50 -11.94
CA THR A 37 0.47 1.94 -13.04
C THR A 37 -0.31 2.10 -14.34
N PHE A 38 -1.39 1.33 -14.51
CA PHE A 38 -2.20 1.36 -15.72
C PHE A 38 -2.97 2.68 -15.91
N PRO A 39 -3.68 3.22 -14.90
CA PRO A 39 -4.23 4.58 -14.96
C PRO A 39 -3.16 5.65 -15.18
N LEU A 40 -1.98 5.49 -14.57
CA LEU A 40 -0.87 6.44 -14.75
C LEU A 40 -0.43 6.53 -16.22
N PHE A 41 -0.39 5.38 -16.91
CA PHE A 41 -0.10 5.33 -18.35
C PHE A 41 -1.16 6.08 -19.17
N LEU A 42 -2.44 5.92 -18.84
CA LEU A 42 -3.54 6.65 -19.48
C LEU A 42 -3.42 8.17 -19.25
N PHE A 43 -3.14 8.61 -18.01
CA PHE A 43 -2.98 10.03 -17.68
C PHE A 43 -1.74 10.67 -18.30
N ARG A 44 -0.68 9.89 -18.58
CA ARG A 44 0.45 10.35 -19.39
C ARG A 44 0.03 10.68 -20.81
N LYS A 45 -0.80 9.84 -21.43
CA LYS A 45 -1.30 10.07 -22.80
C LYS A 45 -2.21 11.32 -22.89
N MET A 46 -2.88 11.67 -21.79
CA MET A 46 -3.78 12.83 -21.70
C MET A 46 -3.08 14.13 -21.25
N GLY A 47 -1.76 14.11 -20.97
CA GLY A 47 -1.03 15.29 -20.52
C GLY A 47 -1.28 15.72 -19.06
N LEU A 48 -2.06 14.95 -18.28
CA LEU A 48 -2.38 15.22 -16.87
C LEU A 48 -1.27 14.77 -15.90
N TYR A 49 -0.26 14.07 -16.41
CA TYR A 49 0.85 13.54 -15.63
C TYR A 49 1.58 14.56 -14.74
N PRO A 50 1.90 15.81 -15.16
CA PRO A 50 2.64 16.75 -14.32
C PRO A 50 1.86 17.15 -13.06
N VAL A 51 0.53 17.26 -13.19
CA VAL A 51 -0.37 17.62 -12.08
C VAL A 51 -0.54 16.46 -11.10
N LEU A 52 -0.61 15.23 -11.64
CA LEU A 52 -0.86 14.02 -10.85
C LEU A 52 0.42 13.41 -10.25
N LYS A 53 1.60 13.71 -10.81
CA LYS A 53 2.91 13.21 -10.35
C LYS A 53 3.12 13.29 -8.83
N PRO A 54 2.88 14.42 -8.14
CA PRO A 54 3.11 14.51 -6.69
C PRO A 54 2.11 13.68 -5.86
N TYR A 55 0.90 13.42 -6.36
CA TYR A 55 -0.08 12.59 -5.66
C TYR A 55 0.24 11.10 -5.83
N TYR A 56 0.62 10.71 -7.05
CA TYR A 56 1.08 9.36 -7.33
C TYR A 56 2.38 9.03 -6.61
N SER A 57 3.33 9.95 -6.48
CA SER A 57 4.57 9.68 -5.74
C SER A 57 4.30 9.36 -4.27
N VAL A 58 3.39 10.11 -3.63
CA VAL A 58 2.95 9.85 -2.25
C VAL A 58 2.25 8.51 -2.13
N LEU A 59 1.34 8.18 -3.04
CA LEU A 59 0.63 6.89 -3.06
C LEU A 59 1.57 5.71 -3.26
N TYR A 60 2.46 5.76 -4.26
CA TYR A 60 3.42 4.68 -4.52
C TYR A 60 4.40 4.48 -3.38
N LEU A 61 4.87 5.57 -2.76
CA LEU A 61 5.80 5.47 -1.64
C LEU A 61 5.10 4.89 -0.40
N SER A 62 3.91 5.38 -0.06
CA SER A 62 3.14 4.85 1.07
C SER A 62 2.78 3.38 0.87
N LEU A 63 2.37 2.96 -0.33
CA LEU A 63 2.14 1.56 -0.67
C LEU A 63 3.42 0.72 -0.60
N GLY A 64 4.56 1.24 -1.06
CA GLY A 64 5.85 0.55 -0.98
C GLY A 64 6.32 0.33 0.46
N ILE A 65 6.19 1.35 1.31
CA ILE A 65 6.48 1.23 2.75
C ILE A 65 5.51 0.23 3.41
N SER A 66 4.22 0.35 3.10
CA SER A 66 3.18 -0.55 3.61
C SER A 66 3.35 -1.98 3.14
N TRP A 67 3.92 -2.20 1.96
CA TRP A 67 4.22 -3.53 1.46
C TRP A 67 5.31 -4.18 2.30
N ILE A 68 6.48 -3.53 2.43
CA ILE A 68 7.62 -4.10 3.15
C ILE A 68 7.30 -4.25 4.63
N LEU A 69 6.92 -3.16 5.30
CA LEU A 69 6.66 -3.18 6.74
C LEU A 69 5.39 -3.94 7.05
N GLY A 70 4.33 -3.76 6.25
CA GLY A 70 3.08 -4.49 6.44
C GLY A 70 3.27 -5.99 6.27
N PHE A 71 4.01 -6.46 5.27
CA PHE A 71 4.30 -7.89 5.10
C PHE A 71 5.06 -8.45 6.30
N ILE A 72 6.12 -7.78 6.76
CA ILE A 72 6.89 -8.21 7.93
C ILE A 72 5.99 -8.29 9.16
N THR A 73 5.19 -7.26 9.43
CA THR A 73 4.28 -7.25 10.57
C THR A 73 3.20 -8.32 10.46
N GLN A 74 2.62 -8.54 9.27
CA GLN A 74 1.62 -9.61 9.08
C GLN A 74 2.23 -11.01 9.28
N MET A 75 3.48 -11.23 8.87
CA MET A 75 4.19 -12.48 9.16
C MET A 75 4.38 -12.69 10.65
N VAL A 76 4.82 -11.67 11.38
CA VAL A 76 4.98 -11.76 12.85
C VAL A 76 3.64 -12.04 13.53
N LEU A 77 2.58 -11.32 13.15
CA LEU A 77 1.25 -11.50 13.73
C LEU A 77 0.67 -12.88 13.43
N PHE A 78 0.95 -13.44 12.25
CA PHE A 78 0.55 -14.79 11.89
C PHE A 78 1.15 -15.85 12.83
N PHE A 79 2.43 -15.72 13.18
CA PHE A 79 3.08 -16.63 14.14
C PHE A 79 2.58 -16.47 15.58
N THR A 80 1.90 -15.37 15.90
CA THR A 80 1.29 -15.15 17.23
C THR A 80 -0.15 -15.67 17.34
N GLU A 81 -0.64 -16.40 16.34
CA GLU A 81 -1.99 -17.00 16.30
C GLU A 81 -3.13 -15.98 16.54
N ILE A 82 -2.90 -14.74 16.14
CA ILE A 82 -3.92 -13.69 16.23
C ILE A 82 -4.98 -13.94 15.15
N SER A 83 -6.24 -13.72 15.51
CA SER A 83 -7.40 -13.77 14.63
C SER A 83 -7.17 -12.94 13.34
N GLY A 84 -7.49 -13.50 12.17
CA GLY A 84 -7.24 -12.87 10.87
C GLY A 84 -7.91 -11.50 10.73
N VAL A 85 -9.08 -11.30 11.34
CA VAL A 85 -9.77 -9.99 11.32
C VAL A 85 -8.95 -8.91 12.02
N ARG A 86 -8.34 -9.23 13.18
CA ARG A 86 -7.45 -8.28 13.88
C ARG A 86 -6.21 -7.98 13.05
N MET A 87 -5.63 -8.99 12.40
CA MET A 87 -4.49 -8.81 11.50
C MET A 87 -4.82 -7.82 10.36
N ALA A 88 -5.98 -7.98 9.71
CA ALA A 88 -6.45 -7.08 8.66
C ALA A 88 -6.68 -5.65 9.18
N LEU A 89 -7.30 -5.50 10.35
CA LEU A 89 -7.52 -4.17 10.96
C LEU A 89 -6.20 -3.46 11.29
N ILE A 90 -5.23 -4.18 11.87
CA ILE A 90 -3.89 -3.64 12.15
C ILE A 90 -3.26 -3.17 10.84
N TRP A 91 -3.32 -3.98 9.79
CA TRP A 91 -2.78 -3.62 8.48
C TRP A 91 -3.42 -2.35 7.91
N ILE A 92 -4.75 -2.23 7.96
CA ILE A 92 -5.48 -1.05 7.50
C ILE A 92 -5.03 0.21 8.26
N VAL A 93 -4.94 0.13 9.59
CA VAL A 93 -4.49 1.24 10.43
C VAL A 93 -3.05 1.64 10.09
N MET A 94 -2.15 0.67 9.92
CA MET A 94 -0.77 0.92 9.51
C MET A 94 -0.70 1.65 8.16
N PHE A 95 -1.48 1.20 7.18
CA PHE A 95 -1.55 1.86 5.87
C PHE A 95 -2.01 3.32 6.01
N PHE A 96 -3.05 3.60 6.80
CA PHE A 96 -3.49 4.98 7.04
C PHE A 96 -2.42 5.85 7.70
N VAL A 97 -1.68 5.31 8.67
CA VAL A 97 -0.59 6.04 9.33
C VAL A 97 0.52 6.37 8.33
N TYR A 98 0.95 5.41 7.51
CA TYR A 98 1.99 5.63 6.50
C TYR A 98 1.54 6.58 5.40
N PHE A 99 0.30 6.44 4.93
CA PHE A 99 -0.29 7.34 3.95
C PHE A 99 -0.33 8.77 4.48
N THR A 100 -0.86 8.96 5.70
CA THR A 100 -0.94 10.27 6.35
C THR A 100 0.43 10.90 6.53
N PHE A 101 1.41 10.12 7.00
CA PHE A 101 2.81 10.56 7.12
C PHE A 101 3.37 11.03 5.78
N CYS A 102 3.18 10.26 4.70
CA CYS A 102 3.65 10.63 3.37
C CYS A 102 2.95 11.88 2.82
N VAL A 103 1.65 12.07 3.11
CA VAL A 103 0.90 13.28 2.72
C VAL A 103 1.46 14.52 3.42
N PHE A 104 1.66 14.48 4.73
CA PHE A 104 2.18 15.63 5.50
C PHE A 104 3.65 15.94 5.15
N LYS A 105 4.47 14.92 4.89
CA LYS A 105 5.89 15.08 4.55
C LYS A 105 6.16 15.14 3.04
N ARG A 106 5.13 15.33 2.20
CA ARG A 106 5.24 15.32 0.72
C ARG A 106 6.36 16.19 0.13
N ARG A 107 6.58 17.39 0.68
CA ARG A 107 7.60 18.33 0.18
C ARG A 107 9.02 17.79 0.39
N GLN A 108 9.28 17.26 1.58
CA GLN A 108 10.57 16.68 1.96
C GLN A 108 10.82 15.35 1.23
N LEU A 109 9.76 14.56 1.02
CA LEU A 109 9.83 13.31 0.28
C LEU A 109 10.16 13.53 -1.20
N ASN A 110 9.49 14.48 -1.86
CA ASN A 110 9.80 14.80 -3.26
C ASN A 110 11.24 15.31 -3.42
N SER A 111 11.75 16.15 -2.50
CA SER A 111 13.15 16.57 -2.55
C SER A 111 14.13 15.41 -2.35
N TRP A 112 13.77 14.43 -1.52
CA TRP A 112 14.62 13.26 -1.27
C TRP A 112 14.63 12.30 -2.47
N LEU A 113 13.47 12.08 -3.10
CA LEU A 113 13.36 11.30 -4.34
C LEU A 113 14.11 11.96 -5.50
N ASP A 114 14.02 13.28 -5.64
CA ASP A 114 14.77 14.02 -6.65
C ASP A 114 16.29 13.91 -6.42
N ALA A 115 16.76 14.01 -5.17
CA ALA A 115 18.17 13.81 -4.83
C ALA A 115 18.67 12.40 -5.15
N LEU A 116 17.90 11.35 -4.83
CA LEU A 116 18.23 9.97 -5.17
C LEU A 116 18.28 9.74 -6.69
N SER A 117 17.36 10.34 -7.45
CA SER A 117 17.37 10.25 -8.91
C SER A 117 18.63 10.87 -9.51
N LYS A 118 19.06 12.04 -9.01
CA LYS A 118 20.28 12.73 -9.45
C LYS A 118 21.53 11.94 -9.08
N ALA A 119 21.58 11.35 -7.88
CA ALA A 119 22.69 10.49 -7.46
C ALA A 119 22.82 9.23 -8.33
N LYS A 120 21.70 8.67 -8.81
CA LYS A 120 21.70 7.53 -9.73
C LYS A 120 22.14 7.91 -11.15
N ALA A 121 21.76 9.10 -11.61
CA ALA A 121 22.17 9.63 -12.93
C ALA A 121 23.67 9.96 -13.01
N ASN A 122 24.28 10.41 -11.92
CA ASN A 122 25.73 10.69 -11.85
C ASN A 122 26.61 9.43 -11.72
N LYS A 123 26.02 8.25 -11.51
CA LYS A 123 26.73 6.96 -11.42
C LYS A 123 26.71 6.17 -12.74
N GLN A 124 26.01 6.65 -13.76
CA GLN A 124 26.07 6.14 -15.14
C GLN A 124 27.00 7.00 -15.97
#